data_AF-A0AA39YBX9-F1
#
_entry.id   AF-A0AA39YBX9-F1
#
_cell.length_a   1.000
_cell.length_b   1.000
_cell.length_c   1.000
_cell.angle_alpha   90.00
_cell.angle_beta   90.00
_cell.angle_gamma   90.00
#
_symmetry.space_group_name_H-M   'P 1'
#
loop_
_entity.id
_entity.type
_entity.pdbx_description
1 polymer ?
#
loop_
_entity_poly.entity_id
_entity_poly.type
_entity_poly.pdbx_seq_one_letter_code
_entity_poly.pdbx_strand_id
1 'polypeptide(L)'
;MMLVRATRSIPVDLEITWWYALPADDIRHQDSLCKTWDFSCRCALCLDQQNTPSNVLDRRNALCREFCRLINMLKRTGNGDIENAERVFAAAVVTYPWPAGEVPRLSLWKLQFIMAGVFV
;
A
#
# COMPACT_ATOMS: atom_id res chain seq x y z
N MET A 1 -9.53 15.18 24.72
CA MET A 1 -10.76 15.03 23.91
C MET A 1 -10.39 14.37 22.59
N MET A 2 -11.13 13.34 22.17
CA MET A 2 -10.89 12.61 20.92
C MET A 2 -12.02 12.94 19.93
N LEU A 3 -11.66 13.27 18.69
CA LEU A 3 -12.61 13.54 17.62
C LEU A 3 -12.60 12.39 16.62
N VAL A 4 -13.75 11.74 16.45
CA VAL A 4 -13.94 10.64 15.49
C VAL A 4 -14.86 11.13 14.38
N ARG A 5 -14.45 10.95 13.12
CA ARG A 5 -15.19 11.41 11.93
C ARG A 5 -15.41 10.24 10.98
N ALA A 6 -16.61 10.15 10.40
CA ALA A 6 -16.91 9.21 9.34
C ALA A 6 -16.16 9.59 8.05
N THR A 7 -15.55 8.62 7.38
CA THR A 7 -14.84 8.80 6.09
C THR A 7 -15.70 8.39 4.88
N ARG A 8 -16.89 7.84 5.13
CA ARG A 8 -17.88 7.42 4.15
C ARG A 8 -19.26 7.41 4.81
N SER A 9 -20.32 7.26 4.00
CA SER A 9 -21.66 6.98 4.53
C SER A 9 -21.66 5.63 5.26
N ILE A 10 -22.25 5.59 6.46
CA ILE A 10 -22.34 4.41 7.31
C ILE A 10 -23.84 4.08 7.46
N PRO A 11 -24.31 2.92 6.95
CA PRO A 11 -25.68 2.48 7.15
C PRO A 11 -26.02 2.32 8.63
N VAL A 12 -27.31 2.36 8.96
CA VAL A 12 -27.81 2.01 10.29
C VAL A 12 -27.40 0.57 10.61
N ASP A 13 -27.07 0.32 11.88
CA ASP A 13 -26.65 -0.98 12.41
C ASP A 13 -25.33 -1.54 11.84
N LEU A 14 -24.53 -0.73 11.15
CA LEU A 14 -23.17 -1.11 10.76
C LEU A 14 -22.18 -0.83 11.90
N GLU A 15 -21.30 -1.79 12.17
CA GLU A 15 -20.17 -1.60 13.08
C GLU A 15 -19.26 -0.43 12.62
N ILE A 16 -18.93 0.46 13.56
CA ILE A 16 -17.96 1.54 13.34
C ILE A 16 -16.56 0.96 13.55
N THR A 17 -15.74 0.97 12.51
CA THR A 17 -14.37 0.46 12.56
C THR A 17 -13.37 1.55 12.17
N TRP A 18 -12.17 1.47 12.76
CA TRP A 18 -11.00 2.27 12.35
C TRP A 18 -9.72 1.44 12.52
N TRP A 19 -8.63 1.91 11.95
CA TRP A 19 -7.36 1.21 12.00
C TRP A 19 -6.65 1.43 13.34
N TYR A 20 -6.30 0.33 14.03
CA TYR A 20 -5.43 0.39 15.21
C TYR A 20 -3.95 0.56 14.85
N ALA A 21 -3.57 0.16 13.63
CA ALA A 21 -2.24 0.34 13.06
C ALA A 21 -2.36 0.61 11.55
N LEU A 22 -1.42 1.36 10.98
CA LEU A 22 -1.37 1.57 9.54
C LEU A 22 -1.12 0.23 8.81
N PRO A 23 -1.96 -0.17 7.83
CA PRO A 23 -1.78 -1.43 7.10
C PRO A 23 -0.67 -1.38 6.04
N ALA A 24 -0.13 -0.20 5.74
CA ALA A 24 0.64 0.04 4.52
C ALA A 24 2.10 -0.46 4.54
N ASP A 25 2.68 -0.71 5.72
CA ASP A 25 4.14 -0.81 5.86
C ASP A 25 4.63 -2.04 6.62
N ASP A 26 3.75 -2.92 7.10
CA ASP A 26 4.19 -4.00 7.97
C ASP A 26 3.76 -5.37 7.46
N ILE A 27 4.74 -6.15 6.99
CA ILE A 27 4.63 -7.62 6.88
C ILE A 27 4.17 -8.19 8.24
N ARG A 28 4.43 -7.47 9.33
CA ARG A 28 4.08 -7.80 10.70
C ARG A 28 2.81 -7.08 11.18
N HIS A 29 1.98 -6.50 10.30
CA HIS A 29 0.71 -5.87 10.72
C HIS A 29 -0.13 -6.88 11.51
N GLN A 30 -0.24 -8.10 10.99
CA GLN A 30 -0.92 -9.20 11.66
C GLN A 30 -0.23 -9.59 12.97
N ASP A 31 1.09 -9.68 12.98
CA ASP A 31 1.85 -10.02 14.19
C ASP A 31 1.69 -8.96 15.27
N SER A 32 1.63 -7.67 14.89
CA SER A 32 1.44 -6.56 15.82
C SER A 32 0.04 -6.58 16.40
N LEU A 33 -0.99 -6.83 15.58
CA LEU A 33 -2.36 -6.97 16.07
C LEU A 33 -2.49 -8.16 17.03
N CYS A 34 -1.91 -9.29 16.67
CA CYS A 34 -1.90 -10.49 17.50
C CYS A 34 -1.17 -10.25 18.83
N LYS A 35 0.03 -9.65 18.81
CA LYS A 35 0.81 -9.38 20.04
C LYS A 35 0.15 -8.41 21.00
N THR A 36 -0.57 -7.42 20.49
CA THR A 36 -1.15 -6.37 21.33
C THR A 36 -2.59 -6.67 21.74
N TRP A 37 -3.36 -7.33 20.87
CA TRP A 37 -4.81 -7.47 21.00
C TRP A 37 -5.31 -8.91 20.87
N ASP A 38 -4.41 -9.89 20.69
CA ASP A 38 -4.70 -11.32 20.61
C ASP A 38 -5.77 -11.70 19.57
N PHE A 39 -5.77 -11.01 18.42
CA PHE A 39 -6.64 -11.36 17.30
C PHE A 39 -5.92 -11.36 15.96
N SER A 40 -6.52 -12.07 15.01
CA SER A 40 -6.10 -12.11 13.61
C SER A 40 -7.08 -11.33 12.74
N CYS A 41 -6.60 -10.27 12.09
CA CYS A 41 -7.40 -9.49 11.15
C CYS A 41 -7.72 -10.31 9.89
N ARG A 42 -8.96 -10.18 9.41
CA ARG A 42 -9.48 -10.83 8.19
C ARG A 42 -10.09 -9.82 7.22
N CYS A 43 -9.67 -8.56 7.28
CA CYS A 43 -10.12 -7.58 6.30
C CYS A 43 -9.58 -7.91 4.89
N ALA A 44 -10.15 -7.30 3.86
CA ALA A 44 -9.77 -7.56 2.47
C ALA A 44 -8.26 -7.39 2.20
N LEU A 45 -7.61 -6.43 2.87
CA LEU A 45 -6.16 -6.21 2.77
C LEU A 45 -5.36 -7.40 3.33
N CYS A 46 -5.72 -7.89 4.53
CA CYS A 46 -5.02 -8.98 5.18
C CYS A 46 -5.24 -10.30 4.44
N LEU A 47 -6.46 -10.54 3.95
CA LEU A 47 -6.77 -11.72 3.14
C LEU A 47 -6.05 -11.70 1.80
N ASP A 48 -5.98 -10.56 1.11
CA ASP A 48 -5.21 -10.44 -0.14
C ASP A 48 -3.74 -10.74 0.10
N GLN A 49 -3.13 -10.15 1.13
CA GLN A 49 -1.73 -10.40 1.46
C GLN A 49 -1.47 -11.87 1.82
N GLN A 50 -2.35 -12.49 2.60
CA GLN A 50 -2.23 -13.90 3.00
C GLN A 50 -2.36 -14.86 1.80
N ASN A 51 -3.25 -14.55 0.86
CA ASN A 51 -3.51 -15.37 -0.32
C ASN A 51 -2.53 -15.08 -1.47
N THR A 52 -1.77 -13.99 -1.41
CA THR A 52 -0.78 -13.66 -2.44
C THR A 52 0.42 -14.61 -2.31
N PRO A 53 0.81 -15.31 -3.38
CA PRO A 53 2.00 -16.17 -3.36
C PRO A 53 3.28 -15.41 -2.98
N SER A 54 4.18 -16.06 -2.24
CA SER A 54 5.41 -15.43 -1.75
C SER A 54 6.30 -14.87 -2.87
N ASN A 55 6.42 -15.58 -3.99
CA ASN A 55 7.16 -15.11 -5.16
C ASN A 55 6.57 -13.83 -5.78
N VAL A 56 5.24 -13.67 -5.73
CA VAL A 56 4.55 -12.45 -6.19
C VAL A 56 4.80 -11.30 -5.21
N LEU A 57 4.76 -11.56 -3.91
CA LEU A 57 5.11 -10.57 -2.88
C LEU A 57 6.56 -10.11 -3.00
N ASP A 58 7.50 -11.04 -3.19
CA ASP A 58 8.92 -10.73 -3.38
C ASP A 58 9.15 -9.89 -4.63
N ARG A 59 8.50 -10.24 -5.73
CA ARG A 59 8.55 -9.48 -6.98
C ARG A 59 7.97 -8.08 -6.80
N ARG A 60 6.81 -7.95 -6.16
CA ARG A 60 6.16 -6.67 -5.81
C ARG A 60 7.10 -5.79 -4.98
N ASN A 61 7.70 -6.36 -3.94
CA ASN A 61 8.65 -5.65 -3.07
C ASN A 61 9.93 -5.22 -3.80
N ALA A 62 10.46 -6.05 -4.69
CA ALA A 62 11.60 -5.71 -5.52
C ALA A 62 11.28 -4.52 -6.44
N LEU A 63 10.13 -4.55 -7.13
CA LEU A 63 9.67 -3.48 -8.01
C LEU A 63 9.43 -2.16 -7.24
N CYS A 64 8.79 -2.22 -6.07
CA CYS A 64 8.59 -1.03 -5.24
C CYS A 64 9.93 -0.42 -4.78
N ARG A 65 10.92 -1.23 -4.41
CA ARG A 65 12.27 -0.76 -4.04
C ARG A 65 13.01 -0.15 -5.22
N GLU A 66 12.94 -0.79 -6.39
CA GLU A 66 13.53 -0.28 -7.62
C GLU A 66 12.93 1.07 -8.01
N PHE A 67 11.60 1.19 -7.97
CA PHE A 67 10.90 2.44 -8.24
C PHE A 67 11.33 3.55 -7.26
N CYS A 68 11.35 3.26 -5.96
CA CYS A 68 11.86 4.20 -4.95
C CYS A 68 13.28 4.68 -5.27
N ARG A 69 14.17 3.78 -5.72
CA ARG A 69 15.53 4.11 -6.11
C ARG A 69 15.55 5.07 -7.31
N LEU A 70 14.75 4.77 -8.34
CA LEU A 70 14.67 5.60 -9.56
C LEU A 70 14.15 7.01 -9.25
N ILE A 71 13.07 7.14 -8.49
CA ILE A 71 12.54 8.47 -8.17
C ILE A 71 13.48 9.25 -7.24
N ASN A 72 14.14 8.59 -6.29
CA ASN A 72 15.14 9.26 -5.46
C ASN A 72 16.34 9.77 -6.29
N MET A 73 16.72 9.07 -7.36
CA MET A 73 17.72 9.56 -8.30
C MET A 73 17.19 10.77 -9.08
N LEU A 74 15.99 10.67 -9.66
CA LEU A 74 15.30 11.78 -10.35
C LEU A 74 15.31 13.07 -9.52
N LYS A 75 14.88 12.98 -8.25
CA LYS A 75 14.82 14.13 -7.34
C LYS A 75 16.19 14.75 -7.01
N ARG A 76 17.26 13.96 -7.02
CA ARG A 76 18.60 14.42 -6.64
C ARG A 76 19.37 15.01 -7.82
N THR A 77 19.25 14.40 -9.00
CA THR A 77 20.09 14.73 -10.15
C THR A 77 19.35 15.52 -11.22
N GLY A 78 18.01 15.55 -11.21
CA GLY A 78 17.19 16.10 -12.31
C GLY A 78 17.26 15.29 -13.62
N ASN A 79 18.25 14.39 -13.74
CA ASN A 79 18.52 13.54 -14.91
C ASN A 79 18.24 12.08 -14.56
N GLY A 80 16.97 11.75 -14.33
CA GLY A 80 16.57 10.36 -14.17
C GLY A 80 15.66 9.91 -15.30
N ASP A 81 15.62 8.59 -15.46
CA ASP A 81 14.82 7.94 -16.50
C ASP A 81 13.37 7.80 -16.01
N ILE A 82 12.56 8.82 -16.31
CA ILE A 82 11.13 8.86 -15.96
C ILE A 82 10.39 7.69 -16.63
N GLU A 83 10.70 7.41 -17.89
CA GLU A 83 10.09 6.32 -18.67
C GLU A 83 10.34 4.97 -17.98
N ASN A 84 11.57 4.73 -17.52
CA ASN A 84 11.88 3.53 -16.76
C ASN A 84 11.17 3.49 -15.41
N ALA A 85 11.02 4.63 -14.70
CA ALA A 85 10.26 4.68 -13.47
C ALA A 85 8.77 4.34 -13.70
N GLU A 86 8.14 4.88 -14.74
CA GLU A 86 6.77 4.55 -15.14
C GLU A 86 6.63 3.07 -15.49
N ARG A 87 7.58 2.51 -16.25
CA ARG A 87 7.61 1.09 -16.61
C ARG A 87 7.69 0.18 -15.37
N VAL A 88 8.56 0.50 -14.42
CA VAL A 88 8.68 -0.25 -13.15
C VAL A 88 7.41 -0.10 -12.32
N PHE A 89 6.79 1.08 -12.30
CA PHE A 89 5.51 1.29 -11.62
C PHE A 89 4.38 0.46 -12.24
N ALA A 90 4.26 0.46 -13.57
CA ALA A 90 3.28 -0.35 -14.29
C ALA A 90 3.48 -1.85 -14.00
N ALA A 91 4.73 -2.32 -13.98
CA ALA A 91 5.04 -3.70 -13.60
C ALA A 91 4.64 -3.99 -12.14
N ALA A 92 4.81 -3.04 -11.21
CA ALA A 92 4.38 -3.20 -9.82
C ALA A 92 2.85 -3.31 -9.73
N VAL A 93 2.12 -2.48 -10.47
CA VAL A 93 0.64 -2.47 -10.53
C VAL A 93 0.08 -3.84 -10.96
N VAL A 94 0.72 -4.52 -11.92
CA VAL A 94 0.29 -5.84 -12.40
C VAL A 94 0.40 -6.93 -11.33
N THR A 95 1.22 -6.73 -10.29
CA THR A 95 1.33 -7.70 -9.19
C THR A 95 0.13 -7.71 -8.23
N TYR A 96 -0.83 -6.79 -8.38
CA TYR A 96 -2.02 -6.71 -7.53
C TYR A 96 -3.22 -7.31 -8.28
N PRO A 97 -3.76 -8.46 -7.82
CA PRO A 97 -4.82 -9.15 -8.55
C PRO A 97 -6.17 -8.43 -8.48
N TRP A 98 -6.44 -7.69 -7.40
CA TRP A 98 -7.71 -7.02 -7.18
C TRP A 98 -7.71 -5.56 -7.67
N PRO A 99 -8.87 -5.03 -8.08
CA PRO A 99 -9.05 -3.61 -8.32
C PRO A 99 -8.73 -2.77 -7.07
N ALA A 100 -8.13 -1.59 -7.25
CA ALA A 100 -7.76 -0.71 -6.14
C ALA A 100 -8.96 -0.17 -5.33
N GLY A 101 -10.17 -0.20 -5.92
CA GLY A 101 -11.41 0.17 -5.22
C GLY A 101 -11.93 -0.90 -4.27
N GLU A 102 -11.56 -2.17 -4.48
CA GLU A 102 -11.93 -3.28 -3.61
C GLU A 102 -10.84 -3.55 -2.57
N VAL A 103 -9.58 -3.62 -3.02
CA VAL A 103 -8.41 -3.81 -2.17
C VAL A 103 -7.44 -2.65 -2.40
N PRO A 104 -7.43 -1.66 -1.49
CA PRO A 104 -6.53 -0.52 -1.60
C PRO A 104 -5.04 -0.94 -1.67
N ARG A 105 -4.34 -0.43 -2.70
CA ARG A 105 -2.92 -0.73 -2.95
C ARG A 105 -2.01 0.25 -2.20
N LEU A 106 -2.09 0.22 -0.87
CA LEU A 106 -1.47 1.23 0.01
C LEU A 106 0.03 1.40 -0.20
N SER A 107 0.76 0.31 -0.46
CA SER A 107 2.19 0.30 -0.80
C SER A 107 2.54 1.11 -2.05
N LEU A 108 1.59 1.31 -2.97
CA LEU A 108 1.78 2.14 -4.16
C LEU A 108 1.46 3.62 -3.91
N TRP A 109 0.70 3.97 -2.87
CA TRP A 109 0.30 5.36 -2.62
C TRP A 109 1.50 6.27 -2.44
N LYS A 110 2.45 5.85 -1.60
CA LYS A 110 3.70 6.60 -1.41
C LYS A 110 4.43 6.81 -2.73
N LEU A 111 4.45 5.80 -3.59
CA LEU A 111 5.09 5.87 -4.90
C LEU A 111 4.38 6.87 -5.82
N GLN A 112 3.06 6.82 -5.88
CA GLN A 112 2.21 7.72 -6.67
C GLN A 112 2.36 9.18 -6.23
N PHE A 113 2.35 9.46 -4.93
CA PHE A 113 2.56 10.82 -4.42
C PHE A 113 3.94 11.37 -4.78
N ILE A 114 4.97 10.52 -4.71
CA ILE A 114 6.33 10.92 -5.05
C ILE A 114 6.44 11.18 -6.56
N MET A 115 5.79 10.36 -7.40
CA MET A 115 5.78 10.52 -8.86
C MET A 115 5.02 11.80 -9.28
N ALA A 116 3.89 12.10 -8.64
CA ALA A 116 3.11 13.30 -8.93
C ALA A 116 3.94 14.59 -8.74
N GLY A 117 4.83 14.63 -7.73
CA GLY A 117 5.72 15.77 -7.50
C GLY A 117 6.90 15.89 -8.46
N VAL A 118 7.06 14.98 -9.44
CA VAL A 118 8.06 15.10 -10.53
C VAL A 118 7.46 15.81 -11.75
N PHE A 119 6.13 15.77 -11.92
CA PHE A 119 5.42 16.35 -13.05
C PHE A 119 4.84 17.76 -12.78
N VAL A 120 5.13 18.33 -11.61
CA VAL A 120 4.74 19.69 -11.19
C VAL A 120 6.00 20.55 -11.10
#